data_AF-A0A8C7GVW3-F1
#
_entry.id   AF-A0A8C7GVW3-F1
#
_cell.length_a   1.000
_cell.length_b   1.000
_cell.length_c   1.000
_cell.angle_alpha   90.00
_cell.angle_beta   90.00
_cell.angle_gamma   90.00
#
_symmetry.space_group_name_H-M   'P 1'
#
loop_
_entity.id
_entity.type
_entity.pdbx_description
1 polymer ?
#
loop_
_entity_poly.entity_id
_entity_poly.type
_entity_poly.pdbx_seq_one_letter_code
_entity_poly.pdbx_strand_id
1 'polypeptide(L)'
;MNTRLSLLKIKQLTVRNIPLIHFFNSTAWLCNICVCVDCRDPAGGQGSAATGCQMKKQGKREKALKLLVHALNMNPDFVEALTELGTILEEEKDVVQADHLYTKALAISPCNEKALAISPCNERALVSSDRTLPLVEEIDQRHFGVIDSKVSSMMSIPKGNSALRRVMEETYYYHIYHTVAIEGNTLTLSEIRHIIETRYAVPGKSLQEQNEVIGVDAAMKYINTTLLSLTVNDILEIHRRVLGYADPVEGGRLRTSQVFVGHHISPHPHELVQWLNPEEALQLHPLESAALTHYKLVYVHPFVDGNGCTSRLLMNLVLNQAQYSTALDTANKGDVRFIAKCTEIILDTLLIATTEHSVGLPGSKMATKPQDDIFTRLISQV
;
A
#
# COMPACT_ATOMS: atom_id res chain seq x y z
N MET A 1 4.15 7.06 39.57
CA MET A 1 3.15 7.54 38.58
C MET A 1 3.71 7.73 37.16
N ASN A 2 5.04 7.81 36.95
CA ASN A 2 5.65 8.03 35.62
C ASN A 2 5.98 6.77 34.78
N THR A 3 5.76 5.55 35.28
CA THR A 3 6.12 4.30 34.58
C THR A 3 5.00 3.69 33.73
N ARG A 4 3.76 4.21 33.82
CA ARG A 4 2.62 3.73 33.00
C ARG A 4 2.41 4.52 31.70
N LEU A 5 2.90 5.77 31.62
CA LEU A 5 2.78 6.61 30.43
C LEU A 5 3.79 6.25 29.31
N SER A 6 4.97 5.75 29.67
CA SER A 6 5.99 5.31 28.70
C SER A 6 5.63 3.99 28.02
N LEU A 7 5.02 3.04 28.74
CA LEU A 7 4.51 1.78 28.15
C LEU A 7 3.28 2.00 27.25
N LEU A 8 2.47 3.03 27.51
CA LEU A 8 1.38 3.40 26.60
C LEU A 8 1.89 4.04 25.30
N LYS A 9 2.94 4.87 25.38
CA LYS A 9 3.62 5.41 24.20
C LYS A 9 4.27 4.30 23.37
N ILE A 10 4.88 3.29 24.01
CA ILE A 10 5.43 2.12 23.31
C ILE A 10 4.32 1.26 22.69
N LYS A 11 3.13 1.15 23.32
CA LYS A 11 1.98 0.44 22.73
C LYS A 11 1.30 1.20 21.58
N GLN A 12 1.22 2.53 21.64
CA GLN A 12 0.78 3.34 20.50
C GLN A 12 1.83 3.35 19.37
N LEU A 13 3.11 3.29 19.73
CA LEU A 13 4.18 3.01 18.77
C LEU A 13 3.98 1.63 18.15
N THR A 14 3.61 0.55 18.85
CA THR A 14 3.45 -0.76 18.17
C THR A 14 2.35 -0.85 17.10
N VAL A 15 1.36 0.06 17.09
CA VAL A 15 0.34 0.12 16.02
C VAL A 15 0.82 0.97 14.83
N ARG A 16 1.61 2.02 15.10
CA ARG A 16 2.21 2.93 14.08
C ARG A 16 3.61 2.53 13.60
N ASN A 17 4.23 1.60 14.32
CA ASN A 17 5.59 1.11 14.18
C ASN A 17 5.51 -0.41 13.99
N ILE A 18 4.64 -0.81 13.06
CA ILE A 18 4.70 -2.13 12.45
C ILE A 18 6.10 -2.22 11.84
N PRO A 19 6.86 -3.30 12.07
CA PRO A 19 8.14 -3.48 11.42
C PRO A 19 7.88 -3.64 9.91
N LEU A 20 7.86 -2.51 9.19
CA LEU A 20 7.90 -2.39 7.73
C LEU A 20 9.21 -2.94 7.15
N ILE A 21 10.04 -3.59 7.97
CA ILE A 21 11.48 -3.75 7.75
C ILE A 21 11.83 -5.06 7.04
N HIS A 22 10.92 -6.04 6.97
CA HIS A 22 11.28 -7.35 6.40
C HIS A 22 10.43 -7.86 5.23
N PHE A 23 9.35 -7.19 4.84
CA PHE A 23 8.43 -7.78 3.85
C PHE A 23 8.62 -7.28 2.40
N PHE A 24 9.07 -6.05 2.14
CA PHE A 24 9.34 -5.59 0.76
C PHE A 24 10.46 -4.54 0.68
N ASN A 25 11.69 -4.97 0.40
CA ASN A 25 12.72 -4.10 -0.18
C ASN A 25 12.31 -3.77 -1.62
N SER A 26 11.53 -2.71 -1.83
CA SER A 26 11.34 -2.10 -3.15
C SER A 26 10.74 -0.70 -3.03
N THR A 27 11.50 0.31 -2.56
CA THR A 27 11.30 1.68 -3.10
C THR A 27 11.94 1.72 -4.49
N ALA A 28 11.43 2.52 -5.44
CA ALA A 28 12.02 2.59 -6.79
C ALA A 28 13.50 3.04 -6.80
N TRP A 29 13.99 3.57 -5.67
CA TRP A 29 15.42 3.81 -5.41
C TRP A 29 16.15 2.59 -4.82
N LEU A 30 15.51 1.84 -3.90
CA LEU A 30 16.05 0.59 -3.35
C LEU A 30 15.86 -0.63 -4.29
N CYS A 31 15.13 -0.50 -5.42
CA CYS A 31 14.93 -1.58 -6.38
C CYS A 31 16.19 -1.89 -7.21
N ASN A 32 17.15 -0.96 -7.27
CA ASN A 32 18.50 -1.22 -7.80
C ASN A 32 19.40 -2.01 -6.82
N ILE A 33 18.82 -2.54 -5.73
CA ILE A 33 19.49 -3.27 -4.65
C ILE A 33 19.12 -4.75 -4.70
N CYS A 34 18.99 -5.31 -5.90
CA CYS A 34 18.94 -6.76 -6.08
C CYS A 34 20.33 -7.24 -6.52
N VAL A 35 21.26 -7.33 -5.56
CA VAL A 35 22.49 -8.09 -5.72
C VAL A 35 22.23 -9.49 -5.15
N CYS A 36 22.63 -10.51 -5.90
CA CYS A 36 22.52 -11.91 -5.51
C CYS A 36 22.99 -12.12 -4.06
N VAL A 37 22.24 -12.96 -3.32
CA VAL A 37 22.50 -13.28 -1.90
C VAL A 37 23.94 -13.77 -1.66
N ASP A 38 24.59 -14.31 -2.69
CA ASP A 38 25.94 -14.87 -2.68
C ASP A 38 27.10 -13.84 -2.61
N CYS A 39 26.84 -12.52 -2.66
CA CYS A 39 27.89 -11.48 -2.69
C CYS A 39 27.99 -10.60 -1.43
N ARG A 40 27.29 -10.93 -0.32
CA ARG A 40 27.32 -10.10 0.90
C ARG A 40 28.65 -10.25 1.64
N ASP A 41 29.53 -9.27 1.49
CA ASP A 41 30.75 -9.13 2.30
C ASP A 41 30.59 -8.01 3.34
N PRO A 42 30.40 -8.35 4.65
CA PRO A 42 30.29 -7.36 5.72
C PRO A 42 31.51 -6.45 5.84
N ALA A 43 32.71 -6.95 5.50
CA ALA A 43 33.94 -6.17 5.57
C ALA A 43 34.03 -5.16 4.42
N GLY A 44 33.60 -5.56 3.20
CA GLY A 44 33.49 -4.66 2.05
C GLY A 44 32.46 -3.54 2.25
N GLY A 45 31.34 -3.84 2.94
CA GLY A 45 30.33 -2.86 3.33
C GLY A 45 30.86 -1.79 4.30
N GLN A 46 31.63 -2.19 5.31
CA GLN A 46 32.25 -1.28 6.28
C GLN A 46 33.25 -0.32 5.62
N GLY A 47 34.10 -0.82 4.71
CA GLY A 47 35.06 0.01 3.97
C GLY A 47 34.37 1.05 3.07
N SER A 48 33.28 0.66 2.40
CA SER A 48 32.48 1.55 1.56
C SER A 48 31.82 2.67 2.38
N ALA A 49 31.25 2.33 3.54
CA ALA A 49 30.61 3.30 4.41
C ALA A 49 31.62 4.29 5.04
N ALA A 50 32.78 3.80 5.52
CA ALA A 50 33.84 4.66 6.05
C ALA A 50 34.32 5.67 4.99
N THR A 51 34.48 5.21 3.75
CA THR A 51 34.83 6.07 2.61
C THR A 51 33.72 7.07 2.32
N GLY A 52 32.44 6.65 2.35
CA GLY A 52 31.28 7.52 2.23
C GLY A 52 31.26 8.65 3.26
N CYS A 53 31.49 8.32 4.53
CA CYS A 53 31.59 9.30 5.63
C CYS A 53 32.74 10.29 5.42
N GLN A 54 33.88 9.82 4.92
CA GLN A 54 35.02 10.68 4.59
C GLN A 54 34.70 11.62 3.43
N MET A 55 34.02 11.14 2.38
CA MET A 55 33.60 11.96 1.24
C MET A 55 32.58 13.03 1.64
N LYS A 56 31.69 12.71 2.59
CA LYS A 56 30.76 13.68 3.20
C LYS A 56 31.53 14.80 3.92
N LYS A 57 32.53 14.47 4.75
CA LYS A 57 33.39 15.45 5.42
C LYS A 57 34.17 16.33 4.42
N GLN A 58 34.47 15.82 3.23
CA GLN A 58 35.08 16.57 2.13
C GLN A 58 34.08 17.41 1.31
N GLY A 59 32.79 17.43 1.68
CA GLY A 59 31.73 18.15 0.96
C GLY A 59 31.28 17.49 -0.35
N LYS A 60 31.77 16.28 -0.67
CA LYS A 60 31.43 15.55 -1.91
C LYS A 60 30.16 14.71 -1.72
N ARG A 61 29.02 15.38 -1.61
CA ARG A 61 27.71 14.78 -1.24
C ARG A 61 27.26 13.65 -2.17
N GLU A 62 27.23 13.87 -3.49
CA GLU A 62 26.77 12.84 -4.45
C GLU A 62 27.60 11.55 -4.40
N LYS A 63 28.92 11.68 -4.21
CA LYS A 63 29.82 10.53 -4.07
C LYS A 63 29.60 9.81 -2.75
N ALA A 64 29.39 10.56 -1.67
CA ALA A 64 29.04 9.99 -0.37
C ALA A 64 27.74 9.19 -0.44
N LEU A 65 26.69 9.74 -1.08
CA LEU A 65 25.41 9.07 -1.26
C LEU A 65 25.57 7.74 -2.00
N LYS A 66 26.24 7.73 -3.16
CA LYS A 66 26.47 6.51 -3.94
C LYS A 66 27.24 5.44 -3.14
N LEU A 67 28.24 5.84 -2.36
CA LEU A 67 29.04 4.93 -1.53
C LEU A 67 28.24 4.39 -0.34
N LEU A 68 27.38 5.20 0.28
CA LEU A 68 26.52 4.77 1.38
C LEU A 68 25.41 3.84 0.89
N VAL A 69 24.80 4.12 -0.26
CA VAL A 69 23.86 3.20 -0.92
C VAL A 69 24.55 1.88 -1.26
N HIS A 70 25.76 1.93 -1.83
CA HIS A 70 26.54 0.72 -2.07
C HIS A 70 26.80 -0.07 -0.78
N ALA A 71 27.13 0.61 0.33
CA ALA A 71 27.31 -0.05 1.62
C ALA A 71 26.02 -0.73 2.11
N LEU A 72 24.86 -0.10 1.93
CA LEU A 72 23.55 -0.69 2.26
C LEU A 72 23.16 -1.85 1.33
N ASN A 73 23.65 -1.85 0.09
CA ASN A 73 23.45 -2.98 -0.83
C ASN A 73 24.21 -4.22 -0.36
N MET A 74 25.40 -4.01 0.20
CA MET A 74 26.24 -5.09 0.74
C MET A 74 25.72 -5.56 2.11
N ASN A 75 25.32 -4.61 2.97
CA ASN A 75 24.73 -4.87 4.28
C ASN A 75 23.54 -3.93 4.55
N PRO A 76 22.30 -4.40 4.30
CA PRO A 76 21.08 -3.61 4.49
C PRO A 76 20.80 -3.18 5.93
N ASP A 77 21.41 -3.87 6.90
CA ASP A 77 21.21 -3.69 8.33
C ASP A 77 22.35 -2.87 8.98
N PHE A 78 23.17 -2.22 8.15
CA PHE A 78 24.31 -1.45 8.62
C PHE A 78 23.89 -0.09 9.18
N VAL A 79 23.74 -0.03 10.51
CA VAL A 79 23.28 1.13 11.29
C VAL A 79 24.03 2.43 10.95
N GLU A 80 25.36 2.39 10.81
CA GLU A 80 26.14 3.61 10.57
C GLU A 80 25.85 4.21 9.19
N ALA A 81 25.75 3.39 8.14
CA ALA A 81 25.37 3.92 6.82
C ALA A 81 23.93 4.42 6.78
N LEU A 82 22.99 3.77 7.49
CA LEU A 82 21.61 4.25 7.61
C LEU A 82 21.56 5.65 8.24
N THR A 83 22.26 5.85 9.36
CA THR A 83 22.28 7.14 10.06
C THR A 83 22.96 8.25 9.26
N GLU A 84 24.09 7.96 8.62
CA GLU A 84 24.82 8.95 7.82
C GLU A 84 24.07 9.29 6.54
N LEU A 85 23.40 8.31 5.91
CA LEU A 85 22.51 8.58 4.78
C LEU A 85 21.31 9.45 5.21
N GLY A 86 20.70 9.16 6.38
CA GLY A 86 19.63 9.99 6.95
C GLY A 86 20.04 11.45 7.09
N THR A 87 21.23 11.73 7.64
CA THR A 87 21.70 13.12 7.79
C THR A 87 21.93 13.84 6.46
N ILE A 88 22.36 13.13 5.41
CA ILE A 88 22.50 13.71 4.06
C ILE A 88 21.13 14.06 3.50
N LEU A 89 20.13 13.17 3.66
CA LEU A 89 18.77 13.42 3.20
C LEU A 89 18.10 14.60 3.94
N GLU A 90 18.42 14.78 5.22
CA GLU A 90 17.99 15.97 5.95
C GLU A 90 18.60 17.27 5.40
N GLU A 91 19.87 17.27 5.01
CA GLU A 91 20.50 18.40 4.32
C GLU A 91 19.81 18.69 2.97
N GLU A 92 19.28 17.65 2.31
CA GLU A 92 18.50 17.73 1.06
C GLU A 92 17.03 18.07 1.29
N LYS A 93 16.60 18.26 2.55
CA LYS A 93 15.21 18.55 2.99
C LYS A 93 14.23 17.39 2.81
N ASP A 94 14.70 16.18 2.55
CA ASP A 94 13.86 14.98 2.57
C ASP A 94 13.81 14.38 3.99
N VAL A 95 13.06 15.09 4.85
CA VAL A 95 12.90 14.72 6.28
C VAL A 95 12.17 13.39 6.43
N VAL A 96 11.26 13.08 5.51
CA VAL A 96 10.45 11.85 5.48
C VAL A 96 11.33 10.62 5.29
N GLN A 97 12.19 10.62 4.27
CA GLN A 97 13.10 9.50 4.04
C GLN A 97 14.18 9.40 5.12
N ALA A 98 14.67 10.55 5.62
CA ALA A 98 15.62 10.56 6.72
C ALA A 98 15.07 9.87 7.98
N ASP A 99 13.85 10.22 8.39
CA ASP A 99 13.18 9.62 9.55
C ASP A 99 12.96 8.11 9.40
N HIS A 100 12.62 7.66 8.18
CA HIS A 100 12.52 6.23 7.88
C HIS A 100 13.86 5.50 8.11
N LEU A 101 14.98 6.09 7.67
CA LEU A 101 16.31 5.50 7.88
C LEU A 101 16.71 5.47 9.35
N TYR A 102 16.38 6.50 10.14
CA TYR A 102 16.63 6.50 11.58
C TYR A 102 15.79 5.46 12.31
N THR A 103 14.50 5.37 11.96
CA THR A 103 13.59 4.36 12.53
C THR A 103 14.08 2.95 12.20
N LYS A 104 14.53 2.72 10.96
CA LYS A 104 15.14 1.45 10.56
C LYS A 104 16.41 1.15 11.36
N ALA A 105 17.29 2.13 11.55
CA ALA A 105 18.51 1.98 12.34
C ALA A 105 18.20 1.60 13.81
N LEU A 106 17.21 2.26 14.42
CA LEU A 106 16.76 2.02 15.79
C LEU A 106 16.10 0.64 15.97
N ALA A 107 15.41 0.14 14.94
CA ALA A 107 14.79 -1.18 14.98
C ALA A 107 15.81 -2.32 14.93
N ILE A 108 16.93 -2.14 14.22
CA ILE A 108 18.01 -3.14 14.12
C ILE A 108 18.80 -3.21 15.44
N SER A 109 19.11 -2.05 16.02
CA SER A 109 19.85 -1.94 17.28
C SER A 109 19.03 -1.19 18.33
N PRO A 110 18.00 -1.84 18.92
CA PRO A 110 17.18 -1.19 19.95
C PRO A 110 18.06 -0.76 21.12
N CYS A 111 17.98 0.51 21.50
CA CYS A 111 18.65 1.09 22.67
C CYS A 111 18.13 0.41 23.96
N ASN A 112 18.59 -0.79 24.28
CA ASN A 112 18.43 -1.31 25.62
C ASN A 112 19.44 -0.60 26.52
N GLU A 113 18.96 0.18 27.49
CA GLU A 113 19.75 0.85 28.55
C GLU A 113 20.76 -0.09 29.24
N LYS A 114 20.59 -1.41 29.13
CA LYS A 114 21.45 -2.44 29.74
C LYS A 114 22.63 -2.90 28.88
N ALA A 115 22.72 -2.50 27.61
CA ALA A 115 23.89 -2.78 26.78
C ALA A 115 24.97 -1.74 27.09
N LEU A 116 26.05 -2.16 27.76
CA LEU A 116 27.16 -1.35 28.27
C LEU A 116 27.97 -0.55 27.21
N ALA A 117 27.50 -0.44 25.97
CA ALA A 117 28.04 0.44 24.94
C ALA A 117 26.93 0.82 23.96
N ILE A 118 26.29 1.96 24.18
CA ILE A 118 25.50 2.62 23.13
C ILE A 118 26.52 3.04 22.07
N SER A 119 26.47 2.43 20.88
CA SER A 119 27.27 2.92 19.75
C SER A 119 26.95 4.41 19.54
N PRO A 120 27.93 5.31 19.37
CA PRO A 120 27.68 6.74 19.13
C PRO A 120 26.72 7.03 17.97
N CYS A 121 26.60 6.08 17.04
CA CYS A 121 25.67 6.15 15.92
C CYS A 121 24.21 5.95 16.34
N ASN A 122 23.95 5.14 17.38
CA ASN A 122 22.61 4.87 17.88
C ASN A 122 22.03 6.06 18.67
N GLU A 123 22.88 6.72 19.47
CA GLU A 123 22.51 7.97 20.15
C GLU A 123 22.19 9.08 19.13
N ARG A 124 23.00 9.20 18.07
CA ARG A 124 22.72 10.13 16.96
C ARG A 124 21.42 9.79 16.23
N ALA A 125 21.14 8.50 15.98
CA ALA A 125 19.89 8.06 15.36
C ALA A 125 18.68 8.46 16.21
N LEU A 126 18.76 8.25 17.53
CA LEU A 126 17.68 8.59 18.46
C LEU A 126 17.45 10.09 18.52
N VAL A 127 18.50 10.90 18.69
CA VAL A 127 18.40 12.37 18.73
C VAL A 127 17.85 12.93 17.42
N SER A 128 18.30 12.40 16.28
CA SER A 128 17.76 12.80 14.98
C SER A 128 16.30 12.38 14.81
N SER A 129 15.93 11.15 15.19
CA SER A 129 14.56 10.65 15.12
C SER A 129 13.61 11.44 16.02
N ASP A 130 14.00 11.76 17.25
CA ASP A 130 13.20 12.58 18.18
C ASP A 130 12.93 13.98 17.60
N ARG A 131 13.84 14.50 16.77
CA ARG A 131 13.67 15.78 16.08
C ARG A 131 12.82 15.66 14.80
N THR A 132 13.01 14.61 14.01
CA THR A 132 12.31 14.42 12.73
C THR A 132 10.89 13.93 12.90
N LEU A 133 10.61 13.08 13.88
CA LEU A 133 9.30 12.47 14.11
C LEU A 133 8.14 13.49 14.18
N PRO A 134 8.17 14.55 15.03
CA PRO A 134 7.06 15.50 15.08
C PRO A 134 6.89 16.29 13.78
N LEU A 135 7.97 16.56 13.05
CA LEU A 135 7.91 17.24 11.75
C LEU A 135 7.25 16.34 10.71
N VAL A 136 7.58 15.06 10.73
CA VAL A 136 7.07 14.05 9.82
C VAL A 136 5.59 13.77 10.09
N GLU A 137 5.18 13.66 11.37
CA GLU A 137 3.78 13.57 11.76
C GLU A 137 2.97 14.79 11.28
N GLU A 138 3.53 15.99 11.36
CA GLU A 138 2.88 17.20 10.86
C GLU A 138 2.76 17.20 9.32
N ILE A 139 3.79 16.73 8.61
CA ILE A 139 3.76 16.58 7.14
C ILE A 139 2.65 15.61 6.72
N ASP A 140 2.56 14.45 7.37
CA ASP A 140 1.56 13.43 7.07
C ASP A 140 0.13 13.93 7.36
N GLN A 141 -0.08 14.58 8.51
CA GLN A 141 -1.38 15.16 8.86
C GLN A 141 -1.82 16.24 7.88
N ARG A 142 -0.90 17.09 7.42
CA ARG A 142 -1.20 18.08 6.38
C ARG A 142 -1.56 17.41 5.06
N HIS A 143 -0.85 16.34 4.67
CA HIS A 143 -1.15 15.61 3.44
C HIS A 143 -2.54 14.96 3.50
N PHE A 144 -2.89 14.35 4.63
CA PHE A 144 -4.24 13.82 4.83
C PHE A 144 -5.30 14.91 4.73
N GLY A 145 -5.09 16.07 5.37
CA GLY A 145 -6.01 17.21 5.24
C GLY A 145 -6.21 17.72 3.81
N VAL A 146 -5.18 17.63 2.95
CA VAL A 146 -5.30 17.93 1.51
C VAL A 146 -6.19 16.89 0.81
N ILE A 147 -5.99 15.61 1.10
CA ILE A 147 -6.80 14.53 0.52
C ILE A 147 -8.26 14.68 0.96
N ASP A 148 -8.52 14.97 2.23
CA ASP A 148 -9.87 15.16 2.78
C ASP A 148 -10.60 16.31 2.09
N SER A 149 -9.88 17.41 1.83
CA SER A 149 -10.41 18.55 1.07
C SER A 149 -10.77 18.19 -0.37
N LYS A 150 -9.97 17.33 -1.03
CA LYS A 150 -10.26 16.81 -2.37
C LYS A 150 -11.45 15.85 -2.36
N VAL A 151 -11.56 14.98 -1.36
CA VAL A 151 -12.73 14.10 -1.16
C VAL A 151 -14.00 14.93 -0.99
N SER A 152 -13.97 15.94 -0.13
CA SER A 152 -15.13 16.84 0.07
C SER A 152 -15.52 17.55 -1.23
N SER A 153 -14.55 17.94 -2.05
CA SER A 153 -14.79 18.59 -3.34
C SER A 153 -15.41 17.61 -4.34
N MET A 154 -14.94 16.36 -4.38
CA MET A 154 -15.51 15.30 -5.22
C MET A 154 -16.95 14.95 -4.80
N MET A 155 -17.23 14.89 -3.50
CA MET A 155 -18.57 14.63 -2.98
C MET A 155 -19.58 15.74 -3.27
N SER A 156 -19.11 16.96 -3.53
CA SER A 156 -19.98 18.05 -3.96
C SER A 156 -20.49 17.90 -5.39
N ILE A 157 -19.90 17.00 -6.19
CA ILE A 157 -20.29 16.77 -7.58
C ILE A 157 -21.63 16.01 -7.62
N PRO A 158 -22.63 16.47 -8.40
CA PRO A 158 -23.90 15.77 -8.50
C PRO A 158 -23.74 14.33 -9.00
N LYS A 159 -24.35 13.37 -8.30
CA LYS A 159 -24.37 11.94 -8.66
C LYS A 159 -24.86 11.68 -10.10
N GLY A 160 -25.72 12.53 -10.63
CA GLY A 160 -26.22 12.42 -12.01
C GLY A 160 -25.26 12.92 -13.10
N ASN A 161 -24.04 13.36 -12.76
CA ASN A 161 -23.09 13.90 -13.73
C ASN A 161 -22.60 12.80 -14.69
N SER A 162 -22.87 12.98 -15.98
CA SER A 162 -22.46 12.03 -17.04
C SER A 162 -20.95 11.91 -17.17
N ALA A 163 -20.19 12.99 -16.90
CA ALA A 163 -18.74 12.96 -16.89
C ALA A 163 -18.21 12.07 -15.75
N LEU A 164 -18.75 12.23 -14.54
CA LEU A 164 -18.37 11.42 -13.39
C LEU A 164 -18.67 9.93 -13.64
N ARG A 165 -19.87 9.63 -14.15
CA ARG A 165 -20.27 8.26 -14.50
C ARG A 165 -19.31 7.61 -15.48
N ARG A 166 -18.94 8.31 -16.55
CA ARG A 166 -17.98 7.81 -17.55
C ARG A 166 -16.62 7.50 -16.93
N VAL A 167 -16.10 8.40 -16.08
CA VAL A 167 -14.79 8.20 -15.46
C VAL A 167 -14.83 7.04 -14.46
N MET A 168 -15.92 6.88 -13.71
CA MET A 168 -16.10 5.74 -12.81
C MET A 168 -16.19 4.41 -13.57
N GLU A 169 -16.89 4.38 -14.72
CA GLU A 169 -16.94 3.22 -15.62
C GLU A 169 -15.54 2.86 -16.14
N GLU A 170 -14.74 3.84 -16.57
CA GLU A 170 -13.36 3.59 -17.01
C GLU A 170 -12.48 3.09 -15.86
N THR A 171 -12.58 3.74 -14.70
CA THR A 171 -11.79 3.41 -13.50
C THR A 171 -12.04 1.98 -13.03
N TYR A 172 -13.26 1.45 -13.21
CA TYR A 172 -13.59 0.06 -12.93
C TYR A 172 -12.73 -0.93 -13.73
N TYR A 173 -12.60 -0.72 -15.04
CA TYR A 173 -11.78 -1.59 -15.90
C TYR A 173 -10.29 -1.42 -15.62
N TYR A 174 -9.84 -0.19 -15.35
CA TYR A 174 -8.46 0.07 -14.96
C TYR A 174 -8.09 -0.64 -13.66
N HIS A 175 -8.99 -0.65 -12.67
CA HIS A 175 -8.76 -1.36 -11.41
C HIS A 175 -8.53 -2.84 -11.65
N ILE A 176 -9.41 -3.49 -12.42
CA ILE A 176 -9.25 -4.92 -12.75
C ILE A 176 -7.94 -5.16 -13.50
N TYR A 177 -7.63 -4.34 -14.51
CA TYR A 177 -6.38 -4.46 -15.26
C TYR A 177 -5.14 -4.39 -14.38
N HIS A 178 -5.02 -3.35 -13.55
CA HIS A 178 -3.85 -3.18 -12.70
C HIS A 178 -3.76 -4.26 -11.61
N THR A 179 -4.90 -4.68 -11.04
CA THR A 179 -4.91 -5.70 -9.98
C THR A 179 -4.39 -7.04 -10.46
N VAL A 180 -4.77 -7.46 -11.68
CA VAL A 180 -4.32 -8.75 -12.23
C VAL A 180 -2.93 -8.64 -12.86
N ALA A 181 -2.60 -7.50 -13.47
CA ALA A 181 -1.28 -7.29 -14.07
C ALA A 181 -0.15 -7.31 -13.04
N ILE A 182 -0.42 -6.85 -11.81
CA ILE A 182 0.53 -6.94 -10.69
C ILE A 182 0.89 -8.38 -10.35
N GLU A 183 -0.08 -9.30 -10.44
CA GLU A 183 0.13 -10.73 -10.17
C GLU A 183 0.74 -11.46 -11.39
N GLY A 184 1.00 -10.76 -12.49
CA GLY A 184 1.68 -11.29 -13.68
C GLY A 184 0.77 -11.60 -14.87
N ASN A 185 -0.52 -11.24 -14.81
CA ASN A 185 -1.45 -11.45 -15.91
C ASN A 185 -1.08 -10.58 -17.14
N THR A 186 -1.13 -11.17 -18.34
CA THR A 186 -0.67 -10.54 -19.58
C THR A 186 -1.79 -9.91 -20.43
N LEU A 187 -3.03 -9.90 -19.95
CA LEU A 187 -4.16 -9.32 -20.65
C LEU A 187 -4.08 -7.79 -20.69
N THR A 188 -4.39 -7.22 -21.86
CA THR A 188 -4.50 -5.77 -22.06
C THR A 188 -5.84 -5.23 -21.57
N LEU A 189 -5.91 -3.92 -21.32
CA LEU A 189 -7.15 -3.26 -20.91
C LEU A 189 -8.31 -3.49 -21.89
N SER A 190 -8.03 -3.46 -23.20
CA SER A 190 -9.05 -3.69 -24.23
C SER A 190 -9.56 -5.13 -24.23
N GLU A 191 -8.68 -6.11 -24.02
CA GLU A 191 -9.05 -7.53 -23.88
C GLU A 191 -9.90 -7.76 -22.63
N ILE A 192 -9.51 -7.16 -21.49
CA ILE A 192 -10.29 -7.22 -20.24
C ILE A 192 -11.69 -6.65 -20.42
N ARG A 193 -11.80 -5.48 -21.07
CA ARG A 193 -13.10 -4.89 -21.38
C ARG A 193 -13.95 -5.82 -22.23
N HIS A 194 -13.36 -6.40 -23.29
CA HIS A 194 -14.05 -7.35 -24.15
C HIS A 194 -14.59 -8.56 -23.37
N ILE A 195 -13.79 -9.13 -22.47
CA ILE A 195 -14.18 -10.28 -21.63
C ILE A 195 -15.35 -9.91 -20.72
N ILE A 196 -15.29 -8.76 -20.05
CA ILE A 196 -16.31 -8.35 -19.06
C ILE A 196 -17.64 -7.97 -19.73
N GLU A 197 -17.59 -7.28 -20.87
CA GLU A 197 -18.77 -6.80 -21.59
C GLU A 197 -19.45 -7.92 -22.40
N THR A 198 -18.66 -8.72 -23.12
CA THR A 198 -19.22 -9.72 -24.05
C THR A 198 -19.36 -11.11 -23.42
N ARG A 199 -18.55 -11.42 -22.40
CA ARG A 199 -18.38 -12.78 -21.84
C ARG A 199 -17.87 -13.81 -22.84
N TYR A 200 -17.25 -13.37 -23.94
CA TYR A 200 -16.54 -14.23 -24.88
C TYR A 200 -15.05 -14.29 -24.56
N ALA A 201 -14.44 -15.44 -24.86
CA ALA A 201 -13.02 -15.66 -24.64
C ALA A 201 -12.17 -14.94 -25.70
N VAL A 202 -11.03 -14.42 -25.26
CA VAL A 202 -10.02 -13.81 -26.13
C VAL A 202 -9.14 -14.90 -26.76
N PRO A 203 -9.00 -14.95 -28.10
CA PRO A 203 -8.19 -15.96 -28.76
C PRO A 203 -6.70 -15.77 -28.46
N GLY A 204 -5.98 -16.88 -28.26
CA GLY A 204 -4.52 -16.86 -28.06
C GLY A 204 -4.04 -16.47 -26.66
N LYS A 205 -4.95 -16.33 -25.69
CA LYS A 205 -4.66 -16.03 -24.29
C LYS A 205 -5.05 -17.20 -23.37
N SER A 206 -4.41 -17.30 -22.20
CA SER A 206 -4.72 -18.38 -21.25
C SER A 206 -6.16 -18.26 -20.74
N LEU A 207 -6.85 -19.39 -20.58
CA LEU A 207 -8.16 -19.40 -19.93
C LEU A 207 -8.05 -19.05 -18.44
N GLN A 208 -6.93 -19.38 -17.79
CA GLN A 208 -6.70 -19.05 -16.39
C GLN A 208 -6.62 -17.53 -16.18
N GLU A 209 -5.85 -16.82 -17.00
CA GLU A 209 -5.75 -15.35 -16.96
C GLU A 209 -7.12 -14.69 -17.18
N GLN A 210 -7.95 -15.25 -18.06
CA GLN A 210 -9.30 -14.74 -18.33
C GLN A 210 -10.24 -15.03 -17.15
N ASN A 211 -10.10 -16.18 -16.50
CA ASN A 211 -10.88 -16.55 -15.32
C ASN A 211 -10.54 -15.68 -14.11
N GLU A 212 -9.27 -15.29 -13.93
CA GLU A 212 -8.86 -14.32 -12.90
C GLU A 212 -9.62 -13.00 -13.06
N VAL A 213 -9.66 -12.45 -14.28
CA VAL A 213 -10.38 -11.22 -14.61
C VAL A 213 -11.88 -11.33 -14.28
N ILE A 214 -12.50 -12.46 -14.63
CA ILE A 214 -13.91 -12.73 -14.31
C ILE A 214 -14.13 -12.83 -12.79
N GLY A 215 -13.18 -13.44 -12.07
CA GLY A 215 -13.22 -13.56 -10.61
C GLY A 215 -13.16 -12.22 -9.90
N VAL A 216 -12.26 -11.34 -10.32
CA VAL A 216 -12.18 -9.97 -9.78
C VAL A 216 -13.46 -9.18 -10.07
N ASP A 217 -13.99 -9.24 -11.30
CA ASP A 217 -15.27 -8.62 -11.67
C ASP A 217 -16.43 -9.11 -10.78
N ALA A 218 -16.49 -10.42 -10.52
CA ALA A 218 -17.51 -11.00 -9.63
C ALA A 218 -17.34 -10.55 -8.17
N ALA A 219 -16.10 -10.45 -7.69
CA ALA A 219 -15.79 -10.01 -6.33
C ALA A 219 -16.14 -8.52 -6.13
N MET A 220 -15.78 -7.64 -7.06
CA MET A 220 -16.13 -6.22 -7.02
C MET A 220 -17.65 -6.00 -7.03
N LYS A 221 -18.38 -6.75 -7.88
CA LYS A 221 -19.86 -6.69 -7.89
C LYS A 221 -20.45 -7.08 -6.54
N TYR A 222 -19.95 -8.15 -5.93
CA TYR A 222 -20.39 -8.59 -4.61
C TYR A 222 -20.15 -7.53 -3.53
N ILE A 223 -18.95 -6.92 -3.53
CA ILE A 223 -18.58 -5.85 -2.60
C ILE A 223 -19.58 -4.69 -2.71
N ASN A 224 -19.84 -4.23 -3.93
CA ASN A 224 -20.74 -3.09 -4.17
C ASN A 224 -22.22 -3.43 -3.92
N THR A 225 -22.63 -4.69 -3.96
CA THR A 225 -24.06 -5.04 -3.75
C THR A 225 -24.40 -5.43 -2.32
N THR A 226 -23.48 -6.02 -1.58
CA THR A 226 -23.84 -6.85 -0.42
C THR A 226 -23.19 -6.41 0.90
N LEU A 227 -22.03 -5.76 0.86
CA LEU A 227 -21.24 -5.55 2.06
C LEU A 227 -21.56 -4.22 2.76
N LEU A 228 -22.09 -4.31 3.99
CA LEU A 228 -22.29 -3.18 4.90
C LEU A 228 -21.30 -3.18 6.07
N SER A 229 -20.85 -4.36 6.52
CA SER A 229 -19.84 -4.55 7.56
C SER A 229 -18.90 -5.68 7.16
N LEU A 230 -17.63 -5.60 7.59
CA LEU A 230 -16.61 -6.59 7.23
C LEU A 230 -16.51 -7.67 8.31
N THR A 231 -16.89 -8.90 7.97
CA THR A 231 -16.66 -10.09 8.82
C THR A 231 -15.64 -11.04 8.18
N VAL A 232 -15.13 -12.00 8.95
CA VAL A 232 -14.24 -13.05 8.42
C VAL A 232 -14.89 -13.80 7.25
N ASN A 233 -16.19 -14.10 7.37
CA ASN A 233 -16.93 -14.79 6.31
C ASN A 233 -17.01 -13.95 5.03
N ASP A 234 -17.08 -12.63 5.15
CA ASP A 234 -17.07 -11.74 3.98
C ASP A 234 -15.71 -11.79 3.26
N ILE A 235 -14.60 -11.87 4.01
CA ILE A 235 -13.27 -12.06 3.42
C ILE A 235 -13.20 -13.39 2.65
N LEU A 236 -13.72 -14.47 3.23
CA LEU A 236 -13.78 -15.77 2.56
C LEU A 236 -14.67 -15.72 1.31
N GLU A 237 -15.80 -15.03 1.35
CA GLU A 237 -16.71 -14.88 0.21
C GLU A 237 -16.15 -14.00 -0.91
N ILE A 238 -15.37 -12.97 -0.57
CA ILE A 238 -14.60 -12.18 -1.53
C ILE A 238 -13.56 -13.09 -2.19
N HIS A 239 -12.73 -13.77 -1.39
CA HIS A 239 -11.70 -14.66 -1.90
C HIS A 239 -12.28 -15.79 -2.77
N ARG A 240 -13.44 -16.35 -2.37
CA ARG A 240 -14.17 -17.37 -3.16
C ARG A 240 -14.53 -16.89 -4.55
N ARG A 241 -14.84 -15.61 -4.73
CA ARG A 241 -15.15 -15.03 -6.05
C ARG A 241 -13.89 -14.69 -6.83
N VAL A 242 -12.88 -14.12 -6.17
CA VAL A 242 -11.58 -13.80 -6.78
C VAL A 242 -10.96 -15.05 -7.40
N LEU A 243 -10.85 -16.13 -6.62
CA LEU A 243 -10.13 -17.33 -7.05
C LEU A 243 -11.04 -18.41 -7.65
N GLY A 244 -12.35 -18.39 -7.38
CA GLY A 244 -13.23 -19.54 -7.67
C GLY A 244 -13.36 -19.96 -9.13
N TYR A 245 -13.10 -19.05 -10.09
CA TYR A 245 -13.07 -19.41 -11.52
C TYR A 245 -11.72 -19.98 -11.96
N ALA A 246 -10.63 -19.63 -11.26
CA ALA A 246 -9.28 -20.12 -11.55
C ALA A 246 -8.98 -21.42 -10.78
N ASP A 247 -9.26 -21.43 -9.48
CA ASP A 247 -9.18 -22.60 -8.59
C ASP A 247 -10.44 -22.69 -7.70
N PRO A 248 -11.45 -23.50 -8.10
CA PRO A 248 -12.67 -23.67 -7.32
C PRO A 248 -12.48 -24.50 -6.04
N VAL A 249 -11.36 -25.20 -5.88
CA VAL A 249 -11.10 -26.06 -4.71
C VAL A 249 -10.58 -25.23 -3.55
N GLU A 250 -9.65 -24.31 -3.83
CA GLU A 250 -9.05 -23.42 -2.83
C GLU A 250 -9.81 -22.09 -2.65
N GLY A 251 -10.70 -21.74 -3.59
CA GLY A 251 -11.54 -20.56 -3.52
C GLY A 251 -12.36 -20.46 -2.21
N GLY A 252 -12.05 -19.43 -1.41
CA GLY A 252 -12.72 -19.18 -0.12
C GLY A 252 -12.25 -20.07 1.03
N ARG A 253 -11.19 -20.86 0.86
CA ARG A 253 -10.65 -21.73 1.90
C ARG A 253 -9.32 -21.21 2.43
N LEU A 254 -9.17 -21.20 3.76
CA LEU A 254 -7.89 -20.89 4.40
C LEU A 254 -6.86 -21.98 4.07
N ARG A 255 -5.60 -21.57 3.86
CA ARG A 255 -4.51 -22.51 3.59
C ARG A 255 -4.30 -23.47 4.76
N THR A 256 -3.88 -24.68 4.43
CA THR A 256 -3.54 -25.73 5.42
C THR A 256 -2.04 -25.96 5.54
N SER A 257 -1.30 -25.59 4.50
CA SER A 257 0.16 -25.68 4.42
C SER A 257 0.82 -24.34 4.78
N GLN A 258 2.10 -24.42 5.15
CA GLN A 258 2.93 -23.25 5.35
C GLN A 258 3.40 -22.70 3.99
N VAL A 259 3.35 -21.37 3.84
CA VAL A 259 3.79 -20.66 2.63
C VAL A 259 4.93 -19.71 2.94
N PHE A 260 5.76 -19.47 1.93
CA PHE A 260 6.90 -18.57 1.97
C PHE A 260 6.72 -17.53 0.87
N VAL A 261 6.67 -16.25 1.24
CA VAL A 261 6.44 -15.15 0.31
C VAL A 261 7.70 -14.30 0.26
N GLY A 262 8.53 -14.53 -0.76
CA GLY A 262 9.88 -13.95 -0.81
C GLY A 262 10.72 -14.38 0.40
N HIS A 263 11.03 -13.43 1.29
CA HIS A 263 11.80 -13.69 2.52
C HIS A 263 10.94 -13.89 3.77
N HIS A 264 9.61 -13.81 3.65
CA HIS A 264 8.71 -13.89 4.79
C HIS A 264 8.11 -15.28 5.00
N ILE A 265 7.92 -15.59 6.27
CA ILE A 265 7.26 -16.79 6.75
C ILE A 265 5.92 -16.38 7.36
N SER A 266 4.83 -16.70 6.67
CA SER A 266 3.49 -16.28 7.07
C SER A 266 3.03 -16.96 8.37
N PRO A 267 2.40 -16.22 9.31
CA PRO A 267 1.89 -16.79 10.56
C PRO A 267 0.68 -17.69 10.33
N HIS A 268 0.13 -18.34 11.37
CA HIS A 268 -0.99 -19.26 11.16
C HIS A 268 -2.26 -18.54 10.65
N PRO A 269 -3.01 -19.09 9.68
CA PRO A 269 -4.14 -18.37 9.04
C PRO A 269 -5.26 -17.92 9.99
N HIS A 270 -5.39 -18.56 11.16
CA HIS A 270 -6.41 -18.23 12.15
C HIS A 270 -6.16 -16.89 12.86
N GLU A 271 -4.97 -16.30 12.73
CA GLU A 271 -4.67 -14.96 13.26
C GLU A 271 -5.50 -13.86 12.57
N LEU A 272 -6.08 -14.13 11.39
CA LEU A 272 -6.99 -13.21 10.69
C LEU A 272 -8.20 -12.79 11.55
N VAL A 273 -8.73 -13.71 12.37
CA VAL A 273 -9.94 -13.48 13.18
C VAL A 273 -9.67 -12.52 14.34
N GLN A 274 -8.48 -12.59 14.93
CA GLN A 274 -8.09 -11.70 16.02
C GLN A 274 -7.90 -10.26 15.53
N TRP A 275 -7.69 -10.08 14.23
CA TRP A 275 -7.35 -8.79 13.65
C TRP A 275 -8.56 -7.90 13.31
N LEU A 276 -9.69 -8.46 12.89
CA LEU A 276 -10.89 -7.68 12.49
C LEU A 276 -11.59 -6.94 13.65
N ASN A 277 -10.87 -6.63 14.73
CA ASN A 277 -11.41 -5.92 15.87
C ASN A 277 -11.76 -4.47 15.47
N PRO A 278 -13.06 -4.11 15.42
CA PRO A 278 -13.50 -2.83 14.85
C PRO A 278 -13.07 -1.62 15.71
N GLU A 279 -12.83 -1.83 17.01
CA GLU A 279 -12.54 -0.74 17.95
C GLU A 279 -11.23 -0.02 17.67
N GLU A 280 -10.20 -0.75 17.20
CA GLU A 280 -8.90 -0.17 16.86
C GLU A 280 -8.93 0.54 15.51
N ALA A 281 -9.75 0.05 14.57
CA ALA A 281 -9.91 0.62 13.24
C ALA A 281 -10.66 1.96 13.24
N LEU A 282 -11.60 2.16 14.18
CA LEU A 282 -12.40 3.39 14.31
C LEU A 282 -11.59 4.61 14.79
N GLN A 283 -10.41 4.41 15.37
CA GLN A 283 -9.56 5.51 15.88
C GLN A 283 -8.53 6.00 14.87
N LEU A 284 -8.37 5.30 13.74
CA LEU A 284 -7.39 5.63 12.72
C LEU A 284 -8.01 6.47 11.60
N HIS A 285 -7.17 7.24 10.90
CA HIS A 285 -7.60 7.89 9.67
C HIS A 285 -8.00 6.82 8.64
N PRO A 286 -9.04 7.05 7.78
CA PRO A 286 -9.46 6.05 6.79
C PRO A 286 -8.34 5.52 5.90
N LEU A 287 -7.41 6.38 5.47
CA LEU A 287 -6.22 5.98 4.69
C LEU A 287 -5.28 5.06 5.50
N GLU A 288 -5.08 5.35 6.78
CA GLU A 288 -4.27 4.51 7.68
C GLU A 288 -4.96 3.16 7.90
N SER A 289 -6.27 3.16 8.12
CA SER A 289 -7.07 1.95 8.31
C SER A 289 -7.05 1.05 7.07
N ALA A 290 -7.18 1.65 5.87
CA ALA A 290 -7.11 0.93 4.60
C ALA A 290 -5.70 0.33 4.36
N ALA A 291 -4.65 1.10 4.61
CA ALA A 291 -3.27 0.65 4.50
C ALA A 291 -2.94 -0.49 5.48
N LEU A 292 -3.39 -0.35 6.72
CA LEU A 292 -3.24 -1.35 7.75
C LEU A 292 -3.96 -2.65 7.40
N THR A 293 -5.18 -2.52 6.87
CA THR A 293 -6.00 -3.64 6.39
C THR A 293 -5.30 -4.39 5.26
N HIS A 294 -4.82 -3.66 4.26
CA HIS A 294 -4.05 -4.23 3.16
C HIS A 294 -2.82 -4.99 3.67
N TYR A 295 -1.97 -4.31 4.45
CA TYR A 295 -0.72 -4.87 4.96
C TYR A 295 -0.96 -6.14 5.78
N LYS A 296 -1.93 -6.11 6.70
CA LYS A 296 -2.14 -7.22 7.62
C LYS A 296 -2.67 -8.47 6.91
N LEU A 297 -3.53 -8.33 5.90
CA LEU A 297 -3.96 -9.49 5.12
C LEU A 297 -2.78 -10.12 4.37
N VAL A 298 -1.95 -9.28 3.72
CA VAL A 298 -0.76 -9.74 2.98
C VAL A 298 0.26 -10.40 3.92
N TYR A 299 0.44 -9.86 5.13
CA TYR A 299 1.34 -10.38 6.14
C TYR A 299 0.89 -11.74 6.68
N VAL A 300 -0.39 -11.89 7.04
CA VAL A 300 -0.95 -13.17 7.52
C VAL A 300 -0.95 -14.20 6.39
N HIS A 301 -1.20 -13.75 5.16
CA HIS A 301 -1.26 -14.58 3.95
C HIS A 301 -2.18 -15.81 4.14
N PRO A 302 -3.48 -15.60 4.41
CA PRO A 302 -4.38 -16.67 4.84
C PRO A 302 -4.74 -17.68 3.74
N PHE A 303 -4.52 -17.37 2.46
CA PHE A 303 -4.90 -18.20 1.32
C PHE A 303 -3.67 -18.79 0.61
N VAL A 304 -3.88 -19.82 -0.21
CA VAL A 304 -2.82 -20.41 -1.05
C VAL A 304 -2.42 -19.46 -2.17
N ASP A 305 -3.40 -18.76 -2.75
CA ASP A 305 -3.23 -17.77 -3.81
C ASP A 305 -4.30 -16.66 -3.68
N GLY A 306 -4.23 -15.59 -4.47
CA GLY A 306 -5.24 -14.52 -4.48
C GLY A 306 -5.19 -13.57 -3.28
N ASN A 307 -4.16 -13.66 -2.43
CA ASN A 307 -3.99 -12.81 -1.24
C ASN A 307 -3.84 -11.32 -1.60
N GLY A 308 -3.03 -11.01 -2.63
CA GLY A 308 -2.82 -9.63 -3.07
C GLY A 308 -4.08 -8.99 -3.66
N CYS A 309 -4.81 -9.72 -4.50
CA CYS A 309 -6.06 -9.21 -5.06
C CYS A 309 -7.11 -9.00 -3.96
N THR A 310 -7.24 -9.97 -3.04
CA THR A 310 -8.18 -9.85 -1.92
C THR A 310 -7.81 -8.70 -0.98
N SER A 311 -6.52 -8.45 -0.70
CA SER A 311 -6.08 -7.34 0.15
C SER A 311 -6.38 -5.99 -0.48
N ARG A 312 -6.18 -5.83 -1.80
CA ARG A 312 -6.49 -4.59 -2.54
C ARG A 312 -7.99 -4.33 -2.59
N LEU A 313 -8.80 -5.36 -2.80
CA LEU A 313 -10.26 -5.24 -2.73
C LEU A 313 -10.75 -4.85 -1.33
N LEU A 314 -10.17 -5.42 -0.27
CA LEU A 314 -10.51 -5.04 1.12
C LEU A 314 -10.07 -3.60 1.45
N MET A 315 -8.89 -3.19 1.01
CA MET A 315 -8.43 -1.81 1.13
C MET A 315 -9.44 -0.84 0.52
N ASN A 316 -9.92 -1.14 -0.69
CA ASN A 316 -10.90 -0.31 -1.38
C ASN A 316 -12.28 -0.34 -0.71
N LEU A 317 -12.69 -1.47 -0.13
CA LEU A 317 -13.91 -1.53 0.68
C LEU A 317 -13.83 -0.58 1.89
N VAL A 318 -12.70 -0.58 2.62
CA VAL A 318 -12.50 0.33 3.77
C VAL A 318 -12.54 1.79 3.34
N LEU A 319 -11.91 2.13 2.22
CA LEU A 319 -11.94 3.48 1.66
C LEU A 319 -13.36 3.90 1.24
N ASN A 320 -14.08 3.03 0.53
CA ASN A 320 -15.45 3.29 0.07
C ASN A 320 -16.41 3.49 1.25
N GLN A 321 -16.30 2.69 2.32
CA GLN A 321 -17.11 2.85 3.54
C GLN A 321 -16.85 4.21 4.24
N ALA A 322 -15.63 4.75 4.09
CA ALA A 322 -15.25 6.05 4.61
C ALA A 322 -15.43 7.19 3.60
N GLN A 323 -16.13 6.97 2.48
CA GLN A 323 -16.39 7.98 1.44
C GLN A 323 -15.13 8.43 0.65
N TYR A 324 -14.03 7.68 0.70
CA TYR A 324 -12.90 7.90 -0.21
C TYR A 324 -13.15 7.10 -1.48
N SER A 325 -13.18 7.76 -2.64
CA SER A 325 -13.26 7.07 -3.93
C SER A 325 -12.13 6.06 -4.09
N THR A 326 -12.45 4.93 -4.73
CA THR A 326 -11.59 3.75 -4.92
C THR A 326 -10.14 4.10 -5.25
N ALA A 327 -9.19 3.60 -4.45
CA ALA A 327 -7.77 3.73 -4.75
C ALA A 327 -7.30 2.65 -5.75
N LEU A 328 -6.80 3.04 -6.91
CA LEU A 328 -6.06 2.23 -7.87
C LEU A 328 -4.71 1.81 -7.27
N ASP A 329 -4.68 0.58 -6.76
CA ASP A 329 -3.82 -0.55 -7.17
C ASP A 329 -2.39 -0.30 -7.63
N THR A 330 -1.70 0.65 -7.03
CA THR A 330 -0.22 0.65 -7.07
C THR A 330 0.38 0.16 -5.73
N ALA A 331 -0.47 -0.13 -4.73
CA ALA A 331 -0.14 -0.18 -3.32
C ALA A 331 0.34 -1.55 -2.80
N ASN A 332 1.36 -2.14 -3.44
CA ASN A 332 1.91 -3.41 -2.96
C ASN A 332 2.74 -3.29 -1.68
N LYS A 333 3.10 -2.07 -1.24
CA LYS A 333 4.03 -1.86 -0.13
C LYS A 333 3.35 -1.76 1.24
N GLY A 334 2.02 -1.59 1.30
CA GLY A 334 1.31 -1.35 2.56
C GLY A 334 1.74 -0.07 3.30
N ASP A 335 2.50 0.81 2.63
CA ASP A 335 2.92 2.09 3.18
C ASP A 335 1.74 3.07 3.07
N VAL A 336 1.34 3.63 4.22
CA VAL A 336 0.24 4.59 4.33
C VAL A 336 0.46 5.77 3.39
N ARG A 337 1.70 6.29 3.29
CA ARG A 337 2.01 7.43 2.41
C ARG A 337 1.87 7.08 0.95
N PHE A 338 2.22 5.85 0.59
CA PHE A 338 2.08 5.36 -0.76
C PHE A 338 0.59 5.25 -1.15
N ILE A 339 -0.24 4.70 -0.26
CA ILE A 339 -1.69 4.63 -0.46
C ILE A 339 -2.30 6.03 -0.53
N ALA A 340 -1.91 6.92 0.38
CA ALA A 340 -2.32 8.32 0.35
C ALA A 340 -1.98 8.99 -0.99
N LYS A 341 -0.77 8.74 -1.53
CA LYS A 341 -0.37 9.28 -2.83
C LYS A 341 -1.19 8.71 -3.99
N CYS A 342 -1.50 7.41 -3.96
CA CYS A 342 -2.36 6.80 -4.97
C CYS A 342 -3.77 7.38 -4.92
N THR A 343 -4.35 7.48 -3.72
CA THR A 343 -5.68 8.10 -3.50
C THR A 343 -5.70 9.54 -4.01
N GLU A 344 -4.65 10.32 -3.72
CA GLU A 344 -4.52 11.69 -4.21
C GLU A 344 -4.56 11.78 -5.75
N ILE A 345 -3.75 10.96 -6.45
CA ILE A 345 -3.67 10.94 -7.92
C ILE A 345 -5.04 10.64 -8.55
N ILE A 346 -5.82 9.77 -7.92
CA ILE A 346 -7.13 9.35 -8.44
C ILE A 346 -8.16 10.44 -8.21
N LEU A 347 -8.16 11.06 -7.03
CA LEU A 347 -9.01 12.21 -6.76
C LEU A 347 -8.71 13.34 -7.75
N ASP A 348 -7.43 13.61 -8.03
CA ASP A 348 -7.05 14.58 -9.05
C ASP A 348 -7.57 14.18 -10.44
N THR A 349 -7.41 12.92 -10.83
CA THR A 349 -7.91 12.41 -12.12
C THR A 349 -9.44 12.56 -12.23
N LEU A 350 -10.18 12.25 -11.17
CA LEU A 350 -11.64 12.38 -11.11
C LEU A 350 -12.08 13.85 -11.18
N LEU A 351 -11.43 14.75 -10.44
CA LEU A 351 -11.72 16.18 -10.42
C LEU A 351 -11.39 16.84 -11.76
N ILE A 352 -10.24 16.51 -12.36
CA ILE A 352 -9.84 17.03 -13.68
C ILE A 352 -10.82 16.53 -14.75
N ALA A 353 -11.12 15.24 -14.77
CA ALA A 353 -12.01 14.70 -15.79
C ALA A 353 -13.44 15.25 -15.69
N THR A 354 -13.95 15.48 -14.47
CA THR A 354 -15.29 16.06 -14.27
C THR A 354 -15.36 17.55 -14.63
N THR A 355 -14.27 18.29 -14.43
CA THR A 355 -14.18 19.70 -14.82
C THR A 355 -14.02 19.87 -16.34
N GLU A 356 -13.11 19.12 -16.97
CA GLU A 356 -12.86 19.19 -18.43
C GLU A 356 -14.06 18.70 -19.26
N HIS A 357 -14.70 17.59 -18.88
CA HIS A 357 -15.77 16.98 -19.67
C HIS A 357 -17.14 17.65 -19.46
N SER A 358 -17.29 18.48 -18.43
CA SER A 358 -18.47 19.35 -18.29
C SER A 358 -18.59 20.36 -19.44
N VAL A 359 -17.48 20.68 -20.11
CA VAL A 359 -17.40 21.63 -21.23
C VAL A 359 -17.60 20.94 -22.59
N GLY A 360 -17.32 19.63 -22.70
CA GLY A 360 -17.29 18.89 -23.96
C GLY A 360 -18.51 18.02 -24.28
N LEU A 361 -19.45 17.84 -23.35
CA LEU A 361 -20.63 17.00 -23.54
C LEU A 361 -21.86 17.87 -23.87
N PRO A 362 -22.52 17.69 -25.03
CA PRO A 362 -23.82 18.31 -25.25
C PRO A 362 -24.79 17.78 -24.19
N GLY A 363 -25.35 18.67 -23.38
CA GLY A 363 -26.25 18.30 -22.29
C GLY A 363 -27.38 17.39 -22.79
N SER A 364 -27.27 16.09 -22.52
CA SER A 364 -28.22 15.12 -23.03
C SER A 364 -29.48 15.16 -22.19
N LYS A 365 -30.44 15.98 -22.61
CA LYS A 365 -31.86 15.63 -22.51
C LYS A 365 -32.10 14.44 -23.45
N MET A 366 -31.72 13.24 -23.03
CA MET A 366 -32.17 12.00 -23.66
C MET A 366 -32.73 11.08 -22.59
N ALA A 367 -33.95 10.63 -22.85
CA ALA A 367 -34.81 9.90 -21.94
C ALA A 367 -34.09 8.68 -21.35
N THR A 368 -34.11 8.59 -20.02
CA THR A 368 -33.71 7.42 -19.26
C THR A 368 -34.64 6.25 -19.59
N LYS A 369 -34.12 5.20 -20.25
CA LYS A 369 -34.69 3.86 -20.09
C LYS A 369 -34.21 3.31 -18.75
N PRO A 370 -35.09 2.68 -17.94
CA PRO A 370 -34.66 2.02 -16.72
C PRO A 370 -34.03 0.68 -17.13
N GLN A 371 -32.71 0.67 -17.28
CA GLN A 371 -31.93 -0.55 -17.13
C GLN A 371 -31.25 -0.46 -15.77
N ASP A 372 -31.42 -1.50 -14.96
CA ASP A 372 -30.74 -1.71 -13.67
C ASP A 372 -29.23 -1.74 -13.91
N ASP A 373 -28.63 -0.57 -14.04
CA ASP A 373 -27.23 -0.45 -14.37
C ASP A 373 -26.39 -0.46 -13.10
N ILE A 374 -25.49 -1.42 -13.00
CA ILE A 374 -24.52 -1.62 -11.93
C ILE A 374 -23.79 -0.30 -11.61
N PHE A 375 -23.57 0.54 -12.63
CA PHE A 375 -22.92 1.84 -12.51
C PHE A 375 -23.77 2.90 -11.79
N THR A 376 -25.11 2.83 -11.88
CA THR A 376 -26.00 3.72 -11.11
C THR A 376 -25.90 3.44 -9.61
N ARG A 377 -25.59 2.19 -9.22
CA ARG A 377 -25.42 1.80 -7.81
C ARG A 377 -24.02 2.09 -7.27
N LEU A 378 -22.97 1.90 -8.07
CA LEU A 378 -21.61 2.36 -7.77
C LEU A 378 -21.60 3.87 -7.43
N ILE A 379 -22.32 4.67 -8.21
CA ILE A 379 -22.49 6.12 -7.97
C ILE A 379 -23.38 6.41 -6.75
N SER A 380 -24.31 5.52 -6.39
CA SER A 380 -25.19 5.73 -5.23
C SER A 380 -24.49 5.56 -3.89
N GLN A 381 -23.40 4.76 -3.85
CA GLN A 381 -22.62 4.42 -2.65
C GLN A 381 -21.38 5.31 -2.42
N VAL A 382 -20.94 6.04 -3.45
CA VAL A 382 -20.16 7.28 -3.30
C VAL A 382 -21.12 8.37 -2.86
#